data_AF-A0A536X9C9-F1
#
_entry.id   AF-A0A536X9C9-F1
#
_cell.length_a   1.000
_cell.length_b   1.000
_cell.length_c   1.000
_cell.angle_alpha   90.00
_cell.angle_beta   90.00
_cell.angle_gamma   90.00
#
_symmetry.space_group_name_H-M   'P 1'
#
loop_
_entity.id
_entity.type
_entity.pdbx_description
1 polymer ?
#
loop_
_entity_poly.entity_id
_entity_poly.type
_entity_poly.pdbx_seq_one_letter_code
_entity_poly.pdbx_strand_id
1 'polypeptide(L)' 'MGAREELAAPLDDTVFFAGEATDSEEAGTVAGALRSGMRAAREALG' A
#
# COMPACT_ATOMS: atom_id res chain seq x y z
N MET A 1 -7.22 12.34 5.71
CA MET A 1 -6.22 11.29 5.45
C MET A 1 -4.84 11.87 5.60
N GLY A 2 -3.89 11.07 6.08
CA GLY A 2 -2.47 11.38 6.05
C GLY A 2 -1.84 11.02 4.70
N ALA A 3 -0.69 11.63 4.38
CA ALA A 3 -0.02 11.45 3.09
C ALA A 3 0.28 9.99 2.71
N ARG A 4 0.47 9.09 3.69
CA ARG A 4 0.71 7.66 3.44
C ARG A 4 -0.56 6.93 3.01
N GLU A 5 -1.69 7.28 3.59
CA GLU A 5 -2.99 6.71 3.23
C GLU A 5 -3.38 7.15 1.82
N GLU A 6 -3.10 8.41 1.48
CA GLU A 6 -3.33 8.96 0.14
C GLU A 6 -2.41 8.30 -0.90
N LEU A 7 -1.14 8.09 -0.57
CA LEU A 7 -0.20 7.35 -1.44
C LEU A 7 -0.57 5.87 -1.60
N ALA A 8 -1.20 5.26 -0.61
CA ALA A 8 -1.61 3.87 -0.65
C ALA A 8 -2.92 3.64 -1.42
N ALA A 9 -3.70 4.69 -1.69
CA ALA A 9 -4.99 4.57 -2.37
C ALA A 9 -4.82 4.11 -3.82
N PRO A 10 -5.64 3.16 -4.31
CA PRO A 10 -5.60 2.73 -5.69
C PRO A 10 -6.11 3.82 -6.65
N LEU A 11 -5.64 3.78 -7.89
CA LEU A 11 -6.13 4.64 -8.98
C LEU A 11 -7.02 3.80 -9.92
N ASP A 12 -8.29 4.21 -10.01
CA ASP A 12 -9.31 3.66 -10.90
C ASP A 12 -9.42 2.12 -10.86
N ASP A 13 -9.22 1.52 -9.67
CA ASP A 13 -9.20 0.06 -9.43
C ASP A 13 -8.32 -0.72 -10.43
N THR A 14 -7.33 -0.04 -11.00
CA THR A 14 -6.47 -0.55 -12.07
C THR A 14 -5.00 -0.51 -11.66
N VAL A 15 -4.59 0.56 -10.99
CA VAL A 15 -3.23 0.73 -10.49
C VAL A 15 -3.23 0.72 -8.97
N PHE A 16 -2.53 -0.25 -8.39
CA PHE A 16 -2.41 -0.45 -6.95
C PHE A 16 -1.00 -0.09 -6.47
N PHE A 17 -0.90 0.56 -5.32
CA PHE A 17 0.37 1.04 -4.76
C PHE A 17 0.79 0.22 -3.53
N ALA A 18 2.09 -0.10 -3.49
CA ALA A 18 2.73 -0.80 -2.39
C ALA A 18 4.14 -0.24 -2.15
N GLY A 19 4.74 -0.65 -1.03
CA GLY A 19 6.06 -0.20 -0.60
C GLY A 19 6.03 0.39 0.80
N GLU A 20 7.21 0.54 1.39
CA GLU A 20 7.37 0.96 2.79
C GLU A 20 6.73 2.31 3.13
N ALA A 21 6.56 3.20 2.14
CA ALA A 21 5.94 4.50 2.32
C ALA A 21 4.40 4.44 2.33
N THR A 22 3.81 3.28 2.01
CA THR A 22 2.36 3.06 1.86
C THR A 22 1.75 2.24 3.01
N ASP A 23 2.55 1.92 4.02
CA ASP A 23 2.11 1.27 5.26
C ASP A 23 2.09 2.33 6.37
N SER A 24 0.93 2.50 7.02
CA SER A 24 0.73 3.50 8.07
C SER A 24 1.27 3.06 9.43
N GLU A 25 1.53 1.76 9.63
CA GLU A 25 1.94 1.19 10.92
C GLU A 25 3.47 1.01 11.01
N GLU A 26 4.13 0.52 9.96
CA GLU A 26 5.58 0.23 9.95
C GLU A 26 6.28 0.89 8.76
N ALA A 27 6.16 2.22 8.68
CA ALA A 27 6.78 2.99 7.62
C ALA A 27 8.33 2.88 7.63
N GLY A 28 8.94 2.77 6.45
CA GLY A 28 10.40 2.68 6.31
C GLY A 28 11.00 1.32 6.70
N THR A 29 10.17 0.28 6.76
CA THR A 29 10.59 -1.07 7.12
C THR A 29 10.31 -2.07 6.01
N VAL A 30 11.11 -3.14 5.97
CA VAL A 30 10.86 -4.30 5.09
C VAL A 30 9.52 -4.97 5.40
N ALA A 31 9.13 -5.02 6.68
CA ALA A 31 7.86 -5.59 7.09
C ALA A 31 6.66 -4.81 6.53
N GLY A 32 6.71 -3.47 6.57
CA GLY A 32 5.71 -2.60 5.97
C GLY A 32 5.66 -2.73 4.44
N ALA A 33 6.81 -2.85 3.79
CA ALA A 33 6.87 -3.12 2.35
C ALA A 33 6.21 -4.47 1.98
N LEU A 34 6.46 -5.53 2.77
CA LEU A 34 5.85 -6.84 2.55
C LEU A 34 4.33 -6.80 2.76
N ARG A 35 3.87 -6.21 3.86
CA ARG A 35 2.43 -6.13 4.15
C ARG A 35 1.67 -5.30 3.13
N SER A 36 2.21 -4.14 2.75
CA SER A 36 1.60 -3.31 1.69
C SER A 36 1.55 -4.04 0.35
N GLY A 37 2.57 -4.82 0.00
CA GLY A 37 2.54 -5.68 -1.19
C GLY A 37 1.44 -6.74 -1.14
N MET A 38 1.26 -7.41 0.01
CA MET A 38 0.16 -8.37 0.20
C MET A 38 -1.21 -7.71 0.13
N ARG A 39 -1.35 -6.45 0.60
CA ARG A 39 -2.58 -5.66 0.46
C ARG A 39 -2.87 -5.38 -1.02
N ALA A 40 -1.93 -4.77 -1.74
CA ALA A 40 -2.10 -4.45 -3.15
C ALA A 40 -2.40 -5.70 -4.01
N ALA A 41 -1.79 -6.84 -3.68
CA ALA A 41 -2.09 -8.11 -4.34
C ALA A 41 -3.54 -8.57 -4.12
N ARG A 42 -4.11 -8.37 -2.92
CA ARG A 42 -5.53 -8.68 -2.65
C ARG A 42 -6.44 -7.72 -3.41
N GLU A 43 -6.14 -6.43 -3.40
CA GLU A 43 -6.90 -5.41 -4.11
C GLU A 43 -6.93 -5.70 -5.62
N ALA A 44 -5.82 -6.15 -6.20
CA ALA A 44 -5.73 -6.53 -7.61
C ALA A 44 -6.49 -7.82 -7.98
N LEU A 45 -6.80 -8.69 -7.01
CA LEU A 45 -7.48 -9.96 -7.24
C LEU A 45 -9.01 -9.89 -7.09
N GLY A 46 -9.53 -8.83 -6.45
CA GLY A 46 -10.95 -8.66 -6.15
C GLY A 46 -11.40 -9.39 -4.89
#